data_AF-A0AA51YJB6-F1
#
_entry.id   AF-A0AA51YJB6-F1
#
_cell.length_a   1.000
_cell.length_b   1.000
_cell.length_c   1.000
_cell.angle_alpha   90.00
_cell.angle_beta   90.00
_cell.angle_gamma   90.00
#
_symmetry.space_group_name_H-M   'P 1'
#
loop_
_entity.id
_entity.type
_entity.pdbx_description
1 polymer ?
#
loop_
_entity_poly.entity_id
_entity_poly.type
_entity_poly.pdbx_seq_one_letter_code
_entity_poly.pdbx_strand_id
1 'polypeptide(L)' 'MKLIEKKCSMCGSPIYVYENYAREEMYCTLHCMERATFETVSRGLEQVKTVC' A
#
# COMPACT_ATOMS: atom_id res chain seq x y z
N MET A 1 14.39 -18.71 -8.61
CA MET A 1 13.78 -17.59 -7.86
C MET A 1 14.46 -16.31 -8.30
N LYS A 2 13.74 -15.38 -8.92
CA LYS A 2 14.27 -14.08 -9.33
C LYS A 2 13.93 -13.01 -8.28
N LEU A 3 14.94 -12.24 -7.84
CA LEU A 3 14.74 -11.05 -7.03
C LEU A 3 14.37 -9.90 -7.97
N ILE A 4 13.28 -9.19 -7.68
CA ILE A 4 12.80 -8.05 -8.47
C ILE A 4 12.74 -6.80 -7.59
N GLU A 5 12.88 -5.64 -8.21
CA GLU A 5 12.63 -4.35 -7.59
C GLU A 5 11.17 -3.94 -7.75
N LYS A 6 10.55 -3.52 -6.66
CA LYS A 6 9.23 -2.91 -6.59
C LYS A 6 9.35 -1.59 -5.83
N LYS A 7 8.40 -0.68 -6.00
CA LYS A 7 8.32 0.56 -5.22
C LYS A 7 7.28 0.42 -4.12
N CYS A 8 7.56 1.01 -2.96
CA CYS A 8 6.57 1.16 -1.90
C CYS A 8 5.39 1.99 -2.42
N SER A 9 4.18 1.46 -2.29
CA SER A 9 2.96 2.14 -2.77
C SER A 9 2.68 3.46 -2.03
N MET A 10 3.25 3.67 -0.84
CA MET A 10 3.08 4.92 -0.09
C MET A 10 4.19 5.95 -0.30
N CYS A 11 5.46 5.55 -0.18
CA CYS A 11 6.58 6.50 -0.17
C CYS A 11 7.49 6.39 -1.39
N GLY A 12 7.26 5.43 -2.28
CA GLY A 12 8.05 5.23 -3.50
C GLY A 12 9.44 4.61 -3.28
N SER A 13 9.86 4.34 -2.04
CA SER A 13 11.15 3.69 -1.74
C SER A 13 11.26 2.32 -2.41
N PRO A 14 12.46 1.90 -2.87
CA PRO A 14 12.65 0.59 -3.47
C PRO A 14 12.50 -0.54 -2.45
N ILE A 15 11.90 -1.65 -2.90
CA ILE A 15 11.69 -2.90 -2.16
C ILE A 15 12.17 -4.04 -3.06
N TYR A 16 13.05 -4.88 -2.53
CA TYR A 16 13.52 -6.08 -3.23
C TYR A 16 12.77 -7.29 -2.71
N VAL A 17 12.03 -7.96 -3.60
CA VAL A 17 11.18 -9.11 -3.26
C VAL A 17 11.34 -10.20 -4.31
N TYR A 18 11.22 -11.48 -3.92
CA TYR A 18 11.19 -12.54 -4.92
C TYR A 18 9.88 -12.50 -5.69
N GLU A 19 9.93 -12.76 -7.00
CA GLU A 19 8.77 -12.67 -7.90
C GLU A 19 7.51 -13.38 -7.39
N ASN A 20 7.66 -14.54 -6.74
CA ASN A 20 6.55 -15.34 -6.21
C ASN A 20 5.86 -14.72 -4.98
N TYR A 21 6.51 -13.76 -4.31
CA TYR A 21 5.96 -13.03 -3.16
C TYR A 21 5.57 -11.59 -3.52
N ALA A 22 5.77 -11.17 -4.77
CA ALA A 22 5.43 -9.82 -5.19
C ALA A 22 3.91 -9.66 -5.26
N ARG A 23 3.39 -8.66 -4.53
CA ARG A 23 1.99 -8.23 -4.61
C ARG A 23 1.87 -6.94 -5.41
N GLU A 24 0.64 -6.59 -5.76
CA GLU A 24 0.33 -5.31 -6.41
C GLU A 24 0.67 -4.14 -5.50
N GLU A 25 0.20 -4.19 -4.25
CA GLU A 25 0.58 -3.26 -3.19
C GLU A 25 1.66 -3.83 -2.29
N MET A 26 2.76 -3.10 -2.16
CA MET A 26 3.90 -3.46 -1.31
C MET A 26 4.32 -2.25 -0.49
N TYR A 27 4.72 -2.48 0.76
CA TYR A 27 5.07 -1.42 1.70
C TYR A 27 6.45 -1.69 2.30
N CYS A 28 7.32 -0.67 2.33
CA CYS A 28 8.68 -0.84 2.83
C CYS A 28 8.74 -0.94 4.36
N THR A 29 7.73 -0.43 5.06
CA THR A 29 7.61 -0.49 6.52
C THR A 29 6.15 -0.69 6.93
N LEU A 30 5.93 -1.18 8.16
CA LEU A 30 4.59 -1.26 8.76
C LEU A 30 3.91 0.11 8.80
N HIS A 31 4.68 1.19 9.05
CA HIS A 31 4.14 2.54 9.06
C HIS A 31 3.53 2.97 7.70
N CYS A 32 4.16 2.58 6.59
CA CYS A 32 3.61 2.83 5.26
C CYS A 32 2.32 2.02 5.04
N MET A 33 2.32 0.74 5.43
CA MET A 33 1.14 -0.11 5.31
C MET A 33 -0.05 0.45 6.11
N GLU A 34 0.20 0.84 7.37
CA GLU A 34 -0.82 1.45 8.24
C GLU A 34 -1.41 2.71 7.61
N ARG A 35 -0.57 3.64 7.15
CA ARG A 35 -1.05 4.86 6.48
C ARG A 35 -1.95 4.58 5.28
N ALA A 36 -1.60 3.59 4.45
CA ALA A 36 -2.44 3.18 3.32
C ALA A 36 -3.81 2.67 3.77
N THR A 37 -3.85 1.89 4.85
CA THR A 37 -5.11 1.36 5.42
C THR A 37 -5.98 2.45 6.04
N PHE A 38 -5.40 3.49 6.64
CA PHE A 38 -6.18 4.61 7.19
C PHE A 38 -6.69 5.58 6.11
N GLU A 39 -5.91 5.82 5.05
CA GLU A 39 -6.34 6.66 3.93
C GLU A 39 -7.52 6.03 3.17
N THR A 40 -7.52 4.71 3.00
CA THR A 40 -8.64 3.98 2.39
C THR A 40 -9.91 4.05 3.23
N VAL A 41 -9.82 3.97 4.56
CA VAL A 41 -10.97 4.16 5.47
C VAL A 41 -11.48 5.61 5.43
N SER A 42 -10.59 6.60 5.36
CA SER A 42 -10.96 8.02 5.31
C SER A 42 -11.78 8.34 4.04
N ARG A 43 -11.37 7.81 2.88
CA ARG A 43 -12.13 7.92 1.62
C ARG A 43 -13.46 7.17 1.65
N GLY A 44 -13.53 6.05 2.38
CA GLY A 44 -14.80 5.33 2.59
C GLY A 44 -15.81 6.12 3.43
N LEU A 45 -15.35 6.85 4.45
CA LEU A 45 -16.21 7.67 5.32
C LEU A 45 -16.73 8.95 4.64
N GLU A 46 -15.96 9.54 3.72
CA GLU A 46 -16.45 10.68 2.92
C GLU A 46 -17.63 10.28 2.00
N GLN A 47 -17.69 9.04 1.53
CA GLN A 47 -18.82 8.55 0.73
C GLN A 47 -20.09 8.31 1.56
N VAL A 48 -19.98 8.08 2.88
CA VAL A 48 -21.15 7.87 3.76
C VAL A 48 -21.81 9.19 4.20
N LYS A 49 -21.08 10.32 4.16
CA LYS A 49 -21.61 11.62 4.62
C LYS A 49 -22.50 12.37 3.62
N THR A 50 -22.74 11.84 2.42
CA THR A 50 -23.56 12.51 1.38
C THR A 50 -24.97 11.92 1.26
N VAL A 51 -25.42 11.11 2.21
CA VAL A 51 -26.80 10.60 2.28
C VAL A 51 -27.39 10.94 3.65
N CYS A 52 -27.74 12.21 3.85
CA CYS A 52 -28.70 12.69 4.84
C CYS A 52 -29.27 14.03 4.36
#